data_AF-A0AAE4B1F5-F1
#
_entry.id   AF-A0AAE4B1F5-F1
#
_cell.length_a   1.000
_cell.length_b   1.000
_cell.length_c   1.000
_cell.angle_alpha   90.00
_cell.angle_beta   90.00
_cell.angle_gamma   90.00
#
_symmetry.space_group_name_H-M   'P 1'
#
loop_
_entity.id
_entity.type
_entity.pdbx_description
1 polymer ?
#
loop_
_entity_poly.entity_id
_entity_poly.type
_entity_poly.pdbx_seq_one_letter_code
_entity_poly.pdbx_strand_id
1 'polypeptide(L)'
;MDERSFWTAVALLSAEELDAAVATLTAELAGRPINEITAFADHLAVVVHAIDTPAHAAYVPGGAEVFLAARCAVVAAGRDTYLRVFGDPPAIAEFASPGAEWLLAVPANAFERATGLAWTHEPPVSVETGSNPLWSPITADDTDEETWLTYGGGLHTVLGTRPAYDATMQVLIAAVDADPRWCRWWSRAGVHTLDLAPLWSDGDAPGVTVRRGAQRVVVDAIMDPRGFTRTDRAFLRELARADLLTMLEAVRSALDLDPLPSLPRTPDLPDMPDSFAPGQELPRLDVDEVVRFAEEVGGVDLEELRPVLHMLATDPPL
;
A
#
# COMPACT_ATOMS: atom_id res chain seq x y z
N MET A 1 -16.52 4.31 -20.41
CA MET A 1 -16.42 3.05 -21.18
C MET A 1 -16.86 1.90 -20.27
N ASP A 2 -17.65 0.95 -20.79
CA ASP A 2 -18.01 -0.27 -20.07
C ASP A 2 -17.01 -1.41 -20.33
N GLU A 3 -17.09 -2.50 -19.55
CA GLU A 3 -16.16 -3.63 -19.64
C GLU A 3 -16.13 -4.26 -21.04
N ARG A 4 -17.28 -4.40 -21.70
CA ARG A 4 -17.37 -4.97 -23.04
C ARG A 4 -16.63 -4.09 -24.06
N SER A 5 -16.80 -2.79 -23.98
CA SER A 5 -16.14 -1.83 -24.86
C SER A 5 -14.64 -1.79 -24.60
N PHE A 6 -14.20 -1.93 -23.35
CA PHE A 6 -12.79 -2.07 -22.99
C PHE A 6 -12.15 -3.28 -23.70
N TRP A 7 -12.74 -4.47 -23.58
CA TRP A 7 -12.22 -5.67 -24.24
C TRP A 7 -12.31 -5.60 -25.77
N THR A 8 -13.28 -4.88 -26.33
CA THR A 8 -13.37 -4.63 -27.77
C THR A 8 -12.21 -3.77 -28.26
N ALA A 9 -11.81 -2.75 -27.48
CA ALA A 9 -10.66 -1.92 -27.79
C ALA A 9 -9.34 -2.72 -27.63
N VAL A 10 -9.19 -3.48 -26.55
CA VAL A 10 -8.04 -4.38 -26.33
C VAL A 10 -7.89 -5.40 -27.46
N ALA A 11 -8.98 -5.88 -28.07
CA ALA A 11 -8.93 -6.80 -29.21
C ALA A 11 -8.27 -6.22 -30.47
N LEU A 12 -7.98 -4.91 -30.52
CA LEU A 12 -7.15 -4.31 -31.55
C LEU A 12 -5.66 -4.64 -31.37
N LEU A 13 -5.27 -5.13 -30.20
CA LEU A 13 -3.90 -5.55 -29.93
C LEU A 13 -3.63 -6.91 -30.56
N SER A 14 -2.51 -7.03 -31.27
CA SER A 14 -1.96 -8.30 -31.75
C SER A 14 -0.61 -8.54 -31.08
N ALA A 15 -0.39 -9.76 -30.57
CA ALA A 15 0.86 -10.11 -29.89
C ALA A 15 2.08 -10.12 -30.83
N GLU A 16 1.87 -10.32 -32.13
CA GLU A 16 2.94 -10.38 -33.14
C GLU A 16 3.50 -8.99 -33.49
N GLU A 17 2.75 -7.91 -33.26
CA GLU A 17 3.11 -6.54 -33.65
C GLU A 17 2.71 -5.52 -32.57
N LEU A 18 3.06 -5.81 -31.31
CA LEU A 18 2.56 -5.07 -30.14
C LEU A 18 2.74 -3.55 -30.25
N ASP A 19 3.88 -3.07 -30.76
CA ASP A 19 4.16 -1.64 -30.97
C ASP A 19 3.15 -0.97 -31.92
N ALA A 20 2.89 -1.62 -33.07
CA ALA A 20 1.96 -1.12 -34.08
C ALA A 20 0.50 -1.22 -33.58
N ALA A 21 0.19 -2.29 -32.84
CA ALA A 21 -1.06 -2.49 -32.15
C ALA A 21 -1.33 -1.40 -31.10
N VAL A 22 -0.34 -1.07 -30.26
CA VAL A 22 -0.41 0.01 -29.26
C VAL A 22 -0.64 1.37 -29.93
N ALA A 23 0.06 1.66 -31.03
CA ALA A 23 -0.15 2.88 -31.80
C ALA A 23 -1.57 2.96 -32.41
N THR A 24 -2.08 1.83 -32.89
CA THR A 24 -3.44 1.71 -33.45
C THR A 24 -4.50 1.95 -32.38
N LEU A 25 -4.37 1.28 -31.23
CA LEU A 25 -5.26 1.46 -30.08
C LEU A 25 -5.23 2.91 -29.57
N THR A 26 -4.04 3.51 -29.48
CA THR A 26 -3.89 4.93 -29.10
C THR A 26 -4.63 5.86 -30.06
N ALA A 27 -4.51 5.62 -31.38
CA ALA A 27 -5.21 6.40 -32.39
C ALA A 27 -6.73 6.23 -32.32
N GLU A 28 -7.19 5.02 -32.02
CA GLU A 28 -8.61 4.71 -31.84
C GLU A 28 -9.19 5.44 -30.62
N LEU A 29 -8.54 5.31 -29.45
CA LEU A 29 -8.97 5.98 -28.23
C LEU A 29 -8.92 7.50 -28.35
N ALA A 30 -7.93 8.06 -29.06
CA ALA A 30 -7.85 9.50 -29.30
C ALA A 30 -9.05 10.05 -30.10
N GLY A 31 -9.76 9.19 -30.84
CA GLY A 31 -11.00 9.53 -31.54
C GLY A 31 -12.26 9.47 -30.67
N ARG A 32 -12.15 8.99 -29.41
CA ARG A 32 -13.27 8.80 -28.49
C ARG A 32 -13.47 10.01 -27.55
N PRO A 33 -14.64 10.13 -26.91
CA PRO A 33 -14.86 11.09 -25.84
C PRO A 33 -13.86 10.93 -24.68
N ILE A 34 -13.46 12.04 -24.05
CA ILE A 34 -12.47 12.05 -22.95
C ILE A 34 -12.85 11.08 -21.81
N ASN A 35 -14.14 11.03 -21.44
CA ASN A 35 -14.64 10.14 -20.40
C ASN A 35 -14.56 8.65 -20.78
N GLU A 36 -14.40 8.31 -22.06
CA GLU A 36 -14.10 6.94 -22.49
C GLU A 36 -12.61 6.63 -22.39
N ILE A 37 -11.73 7.60 -22.65
CA ILE A 37 -10.28 7.45 -22.48
C ILE A 37 -9.93 7.24 -21.00
N THR A 38 -10.50 8.05 -20.09
CA THR A 38 -10.31 7.88 -18.64
C THR A 38 -10.86 6.56 -18.15
N ALA A 39 -12.07 6.19 -18.58
CA ALA A 39 -12.64 4.90 -18.20
C ALA A 39 -11.84 3.71 -18.75
N PHE A 40 -11.21 3.82 -19.93
CA PHE A 40 -10.29 2.80 -20.42
C PHE A 40 -9.07 2.67 -19.50
N ALA A 41 -8.49 3.80 -19.05
CA ALA A 41 -7.40 3.80 -18.07
C ALA A 41 -7.79 3.10 -16.76
N ASP A 42 -8.98 3.40 -16.24
CA ASP A 42 -9.50 2.81 -15.01
C ASP A 42 -9.69 1.29 -15.15
N HIS A 43 -10.30 0.83 -16.24
CA HIS A 43 -10.46 -0.61 -16.51
C HIS A 43 -9.12 -1.31 -16.67
N LEU A 44 -8.18 -0.72 -17.41
CA LEU A 44 -6.84 -1.26 -17.60
C LEU A 44 -6.14 -1.45 -16.25
N ALA A 45 -6.16 -0.42 -15.39
CA ALA A 45 -5.55 -0.48 -14.08
C ALA A 45 -6.18 -1.58 -13.21
N VAL A 46 -7.51 -1.68 -13.18
CA VAL A 46 -8.24 -2.71 -12.42
C VAL A 46 -7.87 -4.12 -12.87
N VAL A 47 -7.83 -4.40 -14.18
CA VAL A 47 -7.50 -5.75 -14.67
C VAL A 47 -6.03 -6.11 -14.45
N VAL A 48 -5.10 -5.18 -14.62
CA VAL A 48 -3.67 -5.41 -14.35
C VAL A 48 -3.42 -5.60 -12.85
N HIS A 49 -4.13 -4.86 -12.00
CA HIS A 49 -4.06 -4.98 -10.54
C HIS A 49 -4.68 -6.28 -10.02
N ALA A 50 -5.76 -6.76 -10.63
CA ALA A 50 -6.45 -7.97 -10.17
C ALA A 50 -5.61 -9.26 -10.28
N ILE A 51 -4.64 -9.30 -11.20
CA ILE A 51 -3.66 -10.40 -11.31
C ILE A 51 -2.29 -10.04 -10.70
N ASP A 52 -2.18 -8.89 -10.03
CA ASP A 52 -1.03 -8.53 -9.18
C ASP A 52 -1.11 -9.32 -7.88
N THR A 53 -0.62 -10.55 -7.83
CA THR A 53 -0.67 -11.36 -6.59
C THR A 53 0.59 -12.18 -6.43
N PRO A 54 0.98 -12.56 -5.21
CA PRO A 54 2.10 -13.47 -4.98
C PRO A 54 1.94 -14.80 -5.72
N ALA A 55 0.70 -15.30 -5.80
CA ALA A 55 0.38 -16.56 -6.49
C ALA A 55 0.72 -16.50 -7.99
N HIS A 56 0.51 -15.37 -8.65
CA HIS A 56 0.88 -15.18 -10.05
C HIS A 56 2.37 -14.86 -10.19
N ALA A 57 2.90 -13.99 -9.32
CA ALA A 57 4.31 -13.57 -9.36
C ALA A 57 5.29 -14.74 -9.18
N ALA A 58 4.92 -15.76 -8.39
CA ALA A 58 5.72 -16.97 -8.20
C ALA A 58 6.06 -17.72 -9.50
N TYR A 59 5.27 -17.52 -10.58
CA TYR A 59 5.47 -18.17 -11.87
C TYR A 59 6.13 -17.27 -12.92
N VAL A 60 6.47 -16.03 -12.58
CA VAL A 60 7.15 -15.08 -13.48
C VAL A 60 8.55 -14.76 -12.91
N PRO A 61 9.60 -15.45 -13.37
CA PRO A 61 10.96 -15.10 -12.96
C PRO A 61 11.36 -13.75 -13.57
N GLY A 62 12.09 -12.92 -12.82
CA GLY A 62 12.65 -11.65 -13.33
C GLY A 62 12.27 -10.40 -12.54
N GLY A 63 11.59 -10.54 -11.40
CA GLY A 63 11.30 -9.43 -10.49
C GLY A 63 10.10 -8.58 -10.92
N ALA A 64 9.93 -7.44 -10.23
CA ALA A 64 8.72 -6.62 -10.29
C ALA A 64 8.40 -6.09 -11.69
N GLU A 65 9.40 -5.65 -12.45
CA GLU A 65 9.22 -5.09 -13.80
C GLU A 65 8.78 -6.16 -14.81
N VAL A 66 9.42 -7.34 -14.79
CA VAL A 66 9.06 -8.45 -15.67
C VAL A 66 7.66 -8.96 -15.35
N PHE A 67 7.29 -8.98 -14.07
CA PHE A 67 5.93 -9.32 -13.65
C PHE A 67 4.88 -8.30 -14.12
N LEU A 68 5.18 -7.01 -14.05
CA LEU A 68 4.30 -5.97 -14.60
C LEU A 68 4.09 -6.15 -16.11
N ALA A 69 5.18 -6.37 -16.86
CA ALA A 69 5.12 -6.63 -18.29
C ALA A 69 4.30 -7.90 -18.61
N ALA A 70 4.47 -8.98 -17.84
CA ALA A 70 3.69 -10.21 -17.97
C ALA A 70 2.18 -9.96 -17.80
N ARG A 71 1.79 -9.22 -16.75
CA ARG A 71 0.39 -8.87 -16.50
C ARG A 71 -0.20 -8.04 -17.66
N CYS A 72 0.57 -7.08 -18.17
CA CYS A 72 0.15 -6.29 -19.34
C CYS A 72 0.02 -7.15 -20.61
N ALA A 73 0.92 -8.12 -20.81
CA ALA A 73 0.88 -9.05 -21.94
C ALA A 73 -0.35 -9.97 -21.90
N VAL A 74 -0.75 -10.42 -20.70
CA VAL A 74 -1.99 -11.19 -20.49
C VAL A 74 -3.21 -10.38 -20.91
N VAL A 75 -3.29 -9.10 -20.51
CA VAL A 75 -4.39 -8.20 -20.90
C VAL A 75 -4.37 -7.98 -22.41
N ALA A 76 -3.20 -7.72 -23.00
CA ALA A 76 -3.04 -7.51 -24.43
C ALA A 76 -3.44 -8.74 -25.27
N ALA A 77 -3.28 -9.95 -24.73
CA ALA A 77 -3.73 -11.20 -25.34
C ALA A 77 -5.25 -11.41 -25.28
N GLY A 78 -6.00 -10.49 -24.66
CA GLY A 78 -7.44 -10.42 -24.71
C GLY A 78 -8.17 -11.12 -23.55
N ARG A 79 -9.50 -10.97 -23.55
CA ARG A 79 -10.38 -11.33 -22.42
C ARG A 79 -10.30 -12.80 -22.03
N ASP A 80 -10.35 -13.71 -22.99
CA ASP A 80 -10.38 -15.14 -22.71
C ASP A 80 -9.06 -15.61 -22.09
N THR A 81 -7.95 -15.05 -22.57
CA THR A 81 -6.61 -15.27 -21.99
C THR A 81 -6.54 -14.72 -20.57
N TYR A 82 -7.01 -13.49 -20.35
CA TYR A 82 -7.07 -12.87 -19.04
C TYR A 82 -7.87 -13.72 -18.04
N LEU A 83 -9.07 -14.16 -18.40
CA LEU A 83 -9.92 -14.98 -17.52
C LEU A 83 -9.28 -16.34 -17.21
N ARG A 84 -8.59 -16.95 -18.17
CA ARG A 84 -7.83 -18.18 -17.95
C ARG A 84 -6.73 -17.95 -16.90
N VAL A 85 -5.89 -16.94 -17.10
CA VAL A 85 -4.77 -16.65 -16.17
C VAL A 85 -5.30 -16.26 -14.79
N PHE A 86 -6.34 -15.43 -14.72
CA PHE A 86 -6.98 -15.04 -13.48
C PHE A 86 -7.45 -16.25 -12.65
N GLY A 87 -7.96 -17.30 -13.31
CA GLY A 87 -8.39 -18.55 -12.66
C GLY A 87 -7.28 -19.59 -12.45
N ASP A 88 -6.13 -19.43 -13.10
CA ASP A 88 -5.02 -20.38 -13.12
C ASP A 88 -3.67 -19.63 -13.11
N PRO A 89 -3.18 -19.22 -11.91
CA PRO A 89 -1.96 -18.42 -11.79
C PRO A 89 -0.73 -18.98 -12.53
N PRO A 90 -0.46 -20.31 -12.56
CA PRO A 90 0.62 -20.88 -13.37
C PRO A 90 0.59 -20.50 -14.86
N ALA A 91 -0.58 -20.24 -15.44
CA ALA A 91 -0.72 -19.90 -16.86
C ALA A 91 -0.03 -18.59 -17.25
N ILE A 92 0.26 -17.70 -16.29
CA ILE A 92 0.97 -16.43 -16.56
C ILE A 92 2.41 -16.67 -17.04
N ALA A 93 3.02 -17.82 -16.74
CA ALA A 93 4.39 -18.14 -17.14
C ALA A 93 4.59 -18.16 -18.67
N GLU A 94 3.50 -18.32 -19.44
CA GLU A 94 3.51 -18.25 -20.91
C GLU A 94 3.70 -16.82 -21.43
N PHE A 95 3.56 -15.81 -20.58
CA PHE A 95 3.52 -14.39 -20.94
C PHE A 95 4.76 -13.67 -20.39
N ALA A 96 5.88 -13.79 -21.10
CA ALA A 96 7.06 -12.96 -20.90
C ALA A 96 7.30 -12.14 -22.17
N SER A 97 6.64 -10.98 -22.28
CA SER A 97 6.77 -10.08 -23.44
C SER A 97 7.30 -8.73 -23.00
N PRO A 98 8.61 -8.45 -23.15
CA PRO A 98 9.14 -7.11 -22.98
C PRO A 98 8.38 -6.10 -23.84
N GLY A 99 8.14 -4.89 -23.34
CA GLY A 99 7.41 -3.84 -24.05
C GLY A 99 5.89 -3.90 -23.89
N ALA A 100 5.33 -4.95 -23.29
CA ALA A 100 3.90 -5.00 -23.02
C ALA A 100 3.45 -3.95 -22.00
N GLU A 101 4.35 -3.48 -21.14
CA GLU A 101 4.11 -2.35 -20.24
C GLU A 101 3.77 -1.04 -20.99
N TRP A 102 4.08 -0.92 -22.29
CA TRP A 102 3.69 0.25 -23.10
C TRP A 102 2.18 0.39 -23.26
N LEU A 103 1.41 -0.68 -23.00
CA LEU A 103 -0.04 -0.63 -22.90
C LEU A 103 -0.49 0.40 -21.84
N LEU A 104 0.27 0.59 -20.76
CA LEU A 104 -0.06 1.54 -19.69
C LEU A 104 0.04 3.00 -20.15
N ALA A 105 0.83 3.29 -21.19
CA ALA A 105 0.96 4.64 -21.74
C ALA A 105 -0.15 5.02 -22.73
N VAL A 106 -0.92 4.04 -23.22
CA VAL A 106 -1.99 4.23 -24.22
C VAL A 106 -3.01 5.31 -23.82
N PRO A 107 -3.57 5.33 -22.59
CA PRO A 107 -4.60 6.31 -22.24
C PRO A 107 -4.05 7.74 -22.20
N ALA A 108 -2.87 7.92 -21.61
CA ALA A 108 -2.20 9.22 -21.56
C ALA A 108 -1.89 9.74 -22.98
N ASN A 109 -1.28 8.90 -23.82
CA ASN A 109 -0.97 9.26 -25.20
C ASN A 109 -2.23 9.59 -26.03
N ALA A 110 -3.33 8.84 -25.83
CA ALA A 110 -4.58 9.08 -26.52
C ALA A 110 -5.21 10.42 -26.11
N PHE A 111 -5.22 10.73 -24.81
CA PHE A 111 -5.72 11.99 -24.28
C PHE A 111 -4.91 13.20 -24.77
N GLU A 112 -3.58 13.11 -24.68
CA GLU A 112 -2.69 14.17 -25.13
C GLU A 112 -2.85 14.43 -26.62
N ARG A 113 -3.00 13.38 -27.41
CA ARG A 113 -3.28 13.48 -28.85
C ARG A 113 -4.66 14.09 -29.14
N ALA A 114 -5.68 13.75 -28.37
CA ALA A 114 -7.06 14.24 -28.58
C ALA A 114 -7.22 15.72 -28.19
N THR A 115 -6.48 16.17 -27.17
CA THR A 115 -6.73 17.46 -26.51
C THR A 115 -5.58 18.46 -26.65
N GLY A 116 -4.34 17.99 -26.88
CA GLY A 116 -3.13 18.79 -26.79
C GLY A 116 -2.74 19.18 -25.36
N LEU A 117 -3.40 18.63 -24.34
CA LEU A 117 -3.15 18.89 -22.92
C LEU A 117 -2.48 17.68 -22.26
N ALA A 118 -1.63 17.92 -21.26
CA ALA A 118 -0.99 16.86 -20.48
C ALA A 118 -2.00 16.00 -19.71
N TRP A 119 -1.75 14.70 -19.63
CA TRP A 119 -2.55 13.78 -18.83
C TRP A 119 -2.33 13.98 -17.33
N THR A 120 -3.41 14.10 -16.55
CA THR A 120 -3.36 14.27 -15.09
C THR A 120 -4.32 13.34 -14.35
N HIS A 121 -4.93 12.39 -15.04
CA HIS A 121 -5.90 11.47 -14.43
C HIS A 121 -5.17 10.30 -13.76
N GLU A 122 -5.50 10.05 -12.50
CA GLU A 122 -5.00 8.93 -11.72
C GLU A 122 -6.05 7.82 -11.69
N PRO A 123 -5.72 6.59 -12.14
CA PRO A 123 -6.60 5.45 -12.01
C PRO A 123 -6.93 5.11 -10.54
N PRO A 124 -8.04 4.41 -10.27
CA PRO A 124 -8.50 4.13 -8.91
C PRO A 124 -7.61 3.15 -8.13
N VAL A 125 -6.73 2.41 -8.82
CA VAL A 125 -5.77 1.46 -8.24
C VAL A 125 -4.41 1.63 -8.91
N SER A 126 -3.35 1.35 -8.17
CA SER A 126 -2.00 1.31 -8.73
C SER A 126 -1.79 0.02 -9.52
N VAL A 127 -1.00 0.11 -10.59
CA VAL A 127 -0.58 -1.05 -11.39
C VAL A 127 0.76 -1.61 -10.93
N GLU A 128 1.48 -0.86 -10.09
CA GLU A 128 2.79 -1.26 -9.58
C GLU A 128 2.73 -2.63 -8.92
N THR A 129 3.75 -3.44 -9.16
CA THR A 129 3.85 -4.77 -8.56
C THR A 129 3.89 -4.64 -7.04
N GLY A 130 3.06 -5.40 -6.34
CA GLY A 130 2.97 -5.33 -4.88
C GLY A 130 1.91 -4.37 -4.35
N SER A 131 1.19 -3.66 -5.23
CA SER A 131 0.19 -2.69 -4.81
C SER A 131 -1.14 -3.34 -4.42
N ASN A 132 -1.40 -4.57 -4.87
CA ASN A 132 -2.59 -5.30 -4.47
C ASN A 132 -2.47 -5.78 -3.01
N PRO A 133 -3.50 -5.58 -2.17
CA PRO A 133 -3.50 -6.04 -0.78
C PRO A 133 -3.17 -7.53 -0.59
N LEU A 134 -3.39 -8.36 -1.61
CA LEU A 134 -3.04 -9.80 -1.61
C LEU A 134 -1.52 -10.08 -1.52
N TRP A 135 -0.67 -9.08 -1.68
CA TRP A 135 0.79 -9.19 -1.45
C TRP A 135 1.19 -9.15 0.01
N SER A 136 0.36 -8.54 0.84
CA SER A 136 0.47 -8.70 2.28
C SER A 136 -0.07 -10.10 2.62
N PRO A 137 0.67 -10.93 3.36
CA PRO A 137 0.17 -12.25 3.72
C PRO A 137 -1.14 -12.08 4.49
N ILE A 138 -2.25 -12.53 3.88
CA ILE A 138 -3.47 -12.83 4.61
C ILE A 138 -3.07 -13.97 5.56
N THR A 139 -2.76 -13.64 6.81
CA THR A 139 -2.72 -14.64 7.85
C THR A 139 -4.14 -15.17 7.98
N ALA A 140 -4.30 -16.49 7.89
CA ALA A 140 -5.58 -17.19 7.88
C ALA A 140 -6.35 -17.12 9.23
N ASP A 141 -6.13 -16.05 9.99
CA ASP A 141 -6.84 -15.69 11.22
C ASP A 141 -7.44 -14.28 11.17
N ASP A 142 -7.45 -13.62 10.00
CA ASP A 142 -8.34 -12.48 9.72
C ASP A 142 -9.80 -13.00 9.66
N THR A 143 -10.37 -13.31 10.81
CA THR A 143 -11.68 -12.71 11.08
C THR A 143 -11.48 -11.22 10.91
N ASP A 144 -12.26 -10.57 10.04
CA ASP A 144 -12.35 -9.12 9.93
C ASP A 144 -12.57 -8.50 11.34
N GLU A 145 -11.52 -8.32 12.13
CA GLU A 145 -11.47 -7.28 13.12
C GLU A 145 -11.22 -6.03 12.29
N GLU A 146 -12.33 -5.40 11.90
CA GLU A 146 -12.43 -4.14 11.17
C GLU A 146 -11.65 -3.07 11.96
N THR A 147 -10.31 -3.02 11.81
CA THR A 147 -9.45 -2.06 12.52
C THR A 147 -9.85 -0.67 12.09
N TRP A 148 -10.21 0.17 13.06
CA TRP A 148 -10.70 1.51 12.76
C TRP A 148 -9.54 2.48 12.51
N LEU A 149 -8.32 2.12 12.91
CA LEU A 149 -7.11 2.92 12.75
C LEU A 149 -6.06 2.19 11.92
N THR A 150 -5.69 2.77 10.78
CA THR A 150 -4.59 2.28 9.94
C THR A 150 -3.45 3.31 9.88
N TYR A 151 -2.24 2.81 9.62
CA TYR A 151 -1.04 3.62 9.47
C TYR A 151 -0.31 3.21 8.19
N GLY A 152 -0.22 4.11 7.23
CA GLY A 152 0.23 3.85 5.86
C GLY A 152 1.74 3.62 5.69
N GLY A 153 2.51 3.51 6.78
CA GLY A 153 3.97 3.45 6.72
C GLY A 153 4.55 4.80 6.30
N GLY A 154 5.51 5.32 7.06
CA GLY A 154 6.16 6.58 6.74
C GLY A 154 6.99 6.51 5.47
N LEU A 155 6.69 7.35 4.47
CA LEU A 155 7.68 7.62 3.41
C LEU A 155 8.71 8.61 3.94
N HIS A 156 9.94 8.13 4.15
CA HIS A 156 11.08 8.97 4.48
C HIS A 156 11.84 9.33 3.19
N THR A 157 11.56 10.50 2.63
CA THR A 157 12.17 10.92 1.36
C THR A 157 13.68 11.22 1.49
N VAL A 158 14.18 11.42 2.71
CA VAL A 158 15.57 11.88 2.95
C VAL A 158 16.40 10.95 3.85
N LEU A 159 15.80 10.22 4.79
CA LEU A 159 16.52 9.63 5.93
C LEU A 159 16.59 8.10 5.96
N GLY A 160 15.97 7.42 5.00
CA GLY A 160 15.79 5.96 5.04
C GLY A 160 14.85 5.51 6.18
N THR A 161 14.63 4.20 6.31
CA THR A 161 13.80 3.61 7.37
C THR A 161 14.42 3.83 8.75
N ARG A 162 13.59 4.10 9.77
CA ARG A 162 14.02 4.27 11.17
C ARG A 162 13.37 3.17 12.02
N PRO A 163 14.01 1.99 12.13
CA PRO A 163 13.36 0.79 12.64
C PRO A 163 12.77 0.94 14.04
N ALA A 164 13.48 1.65 14.93
CA ALA A 164 13.01 1.91 16.28
C ALA A 164 11.80 2.85 16.31
N TYR A 165 11.73 3.82 15.40
CA TYR A 165 10.57 4.69 15.25
C TYR A 165 9.40 3.91 14.67
N ASP A 166 9.62 3.21 13.55
CA ASP A 166 8.60 2.46 12.82
C ASP A 166 7.97 1.37 13.71
N ALA A 167 8.81 0.59 14.41
CA ALA A 167 8.34 -0.41 15.37
C ALA A 167 7.55 0.22 16.53
N THR A 168 7.98 1.40 17.02
CA THR A 168 7.23 2.10 18.07
C THR A 168 5.89 2.58 17.56
N MET A 169 5.83 3.12 16.34
CA MET A 169 4.60 3.58 15.73
C MET A 169 3.62 2.43 15.52
N GLN A 170 4.07 1.29 14.98
CA GLN A 170 3.23 0.09 14.81
C GLN A 170 2.65 -0.39 16.14
N VAL A 171 3.47 -0.49 17.20
CA VAL A 171 2.98 -0.89 18.53
C VAL A 171 2.00 0.12 19.11
N LEU A 172 2.24 1.42 18.92
CA LEU A 172 1.31 2.46 19.36
C LEU A 172 -0.03 2.38 18.62
N ILE A 173 0.00 2.19 17.30
CA ILE A 173 -1.20 2.07 16.47
C ILE A 173 -2.02 0.85 16.90
N ALA A 174 -1.40 -0.32 17.01
CA ALA A 174 -2.08 -1.53 17.45
C ALA A 174 -2.67 -1.37 18.87
N ALA A 175 -1.92 -0.76 19.79
CA ALA A 175 -2.41 -0.53 21.14
C ALA A 175 -3.57 0.48 21.18
N VAL A 176 -3.56 1.52 20.34
CA VAL A 176 -4.64 2.52 20.24
C VAL A 176 -5.87 1.91 19.57
N ASP A 177 -5.68 1.15 18.50
CA ASP A 177 -6.76 0.48 17.76
C ASP A 177 -7.54 -0.47 18.69
N ALA A 178 -6.82 -1.25 19.50
CA ALA A 178 -7.41 -2.20 20.45
C ALA A 178 -7.93 -1.58 21.77
N ASP A 179 -7.61 -0.32 22.11
CA ASP A 179 -8.04 0.29 23.38
C ASP A 179 -9.52 0.70 23.32
N PRO A 180 -10.42 0.13 24.16
CA PRO A 180 -11.85 0.42 24.11
C PRO A 180 -12.21 1.90 24.34
N ARG A 181 -11.33 2.68 24.99
CA ARG A 181 -11.52 4.13 25.17
C ARG A 181 -11.34 4.85 23.84
N TRP A 182 -10.36 4.42 23.04
CA TRP A 182 -10.07 4.97 21.73
C TRP A 182 -11.11 4.52 20.69
N CYS A 183 -11.53 3.25 20.68
CA CYS A 183 -12.64 2.81 19.81
C CYS A 183 -13.92 3.61 20.07
N ARG A 184 -14.27 3.83 21.36
CA ARG A 184 -15.43 4.65 21.74
C ARG A 184 -15.27 6.10 21.33
N TRP A 185 -14.08 6.67 21.48
CA TRP A 185 -13.79 8.04 21.03
C TRP A 185 -14.01 8.15 19.51
N TRP A 186 -13.46 7.23 18.74
CA TRP A 186 -13.56 7.22 17.28
C TRP A 186 -14.99 6.98 16.78
N SER A 187 -15.76 6.11 17.42
CA SER A 187 -17.15 5.82 17.01
C SER A 187 -18.04 7.07 16.92
N ARG A 188 -17.69 8.17 17.63
CA ARG A 188 -18.39 9.46 17.57
C ARG A 188 -18.15 10.22 16.26
N ALA A 189 -17.09 9.91 15.52
CA ALA A 189 -16.79 10.50 14.23
C ALA A 189 -17.82 10.12 13.15
N GLY A 190 -18.53 8.99 13.34
CA GLY A 190 -19.54 8.49 12.41
C GLY A 190 -18.96 8.07 11.05
N VAL A 191 -17.71 7.59 11.07
CA VAL A 191 -16.95 7.05 9.93
C VAL A 191 -16.28 5.76 10.41
N HIS A 192 -16.07 4.82 9.51
CA HIS A 192 -15.56 3.49 9.86
C HIS A 192 -14.05 3.54 10.13
N THR A 193 -13.28 4.10 9.19
CA THR A 193 -11.81 4.02 9.24
C THR A 193 -11.13 5.38 9.30
N LEU A 194 -9.97 5.40 9.96
CA LEU A 194 -9.01 6.49 10.03
C LEU A 194 -7.67 6.01 9.49
N ASP A 195 -7.18 6.64 8.43
CA ASP A 195 -5.89 6.31 7.83
C ASP A 195 -4.88 7.42 8.08
N LEU A 196 -3.77 7.09 8.72
CA LEU A 196 -2.68 8.01 9.02
C LEU A 196 -1.53 7.81 8.03
N ALA A 197 -1.18 8.86 7.28
CA ALA A 197 -0.12 8.85 6.28
C ALA A 197 0.88 9.98 6.55
N PRO A 198 1.87 9.79 7.45
CA PRO A 198 2.93 10.75 7.64
C PRO A 198 3.98 10.68 6.52
N LEU A 199 4.46 11.84 6.13
CA LEU A 199 5.52 12.08 5.16
C LEU A 199 6.58 12.98 5.81
N TRP A 200 7.83 12.55 5.84
CA TRP A 200 8.93 13.42 6.25
C TRP A 200 9.62 13.99 5.02
N SER A 201 9.55 15.31 4.88
CA SER A 201 10.05 16.06 3.71
C SER A 201 10.84 17.29 4.17
N ASP A 202 12.04 17.48 3.62
CA ASP A 202 12.84 18.71 3.82
C ASP A 202 12.37 19.88 2.93
N GLY A 203 11.54 19.59 1.92
CA GLY A 203 11.09 20.55 0.90
C GLY A 203 9.74 21.20 1.19
N ASP A 204 8.90 20.54 1.98
CA ASP A 204 7.54 20.97 2.24
C ASP A 204 7.38 21.56 3.65
N ALA A 205 6.47 22.51 3.80
CA ALA A 205 6.18 23.08 5.11
C ALA A 205 5.47 22.04 5.99
N PRO A 206 5.90 21.82 7.25
CA PRO A 206 5.21 20.91 8.15
C PRO A 206 3.74 21.29 8.34
N GLY A 207 2.87 20.30 8.33
CA GLY A 207 1.42 20.51 8.43
C GLY A 207 0.65 19.21 8.36
N VAL A 208 -0.57 19.24 8.90
CA VAL A 208 -1.47 18.07 8.89
C VAL A 208 -2.75 18.45 8.16
N THR A 209 -3.08 17.68 7.12
CA THR A 209 -4.31 17.82 6.37
C THR A 209 -5.23 16.65 6.69
N VAL A 210 -6.48 16.96 7.07
CA VAL A 210 -7.50 15.94 7.36
C VAL A 210 -8.57 16.01 6.27
N ARG A 211 -8.80 14.88 5.60
CA ARG A 211 -9.81 14.72 4.56
C ARG A 211 -10.85 13.72 5.00
N ARG A 212 -12.12 14.13 5.01
CA ARG A 212 -13.26 13.27 5.38
C ARG A 212 -13.99 12.78 4.14
N GLY A 213 -14.05 11.46 3.97
CA GLY A 213 -14.93 10.77 3.03
C GLY A 213 -16.19 10.23 3.71
N ALA A 214 -16.99 9.48 2.94
CA ALA A 214 -18.23 8.88 3.45
C ALA A 214 -17.99 7.73 4.44
N GLN A 215 -16.90 6.97 4.26
CA GLN A 215 -16.58 5.78 5.05
C GLN A 215 -15.24 5.88 5.78
N ARG A 216 -14.35 6.79 5.33
CA ARG A 216 -12.98 6.89 5.81
C ARG A 216 -12.57 8.34 6.04
N VAL A 217 -11.65 8.56 6.96
CA VAL A 217 -10.91 9.82 7.13
C VAL A 217 -9.45 9.55 6.84
N VAL A 218 -8.84 10.41 6.03
CA VAL A 218 -7.42 10.31 5.66
C VAL A 218 -6.68 11.50 6.23
N VAL A 219 -5.54 11.23 6.86
CA VAL A 219 -4.64 12.24 7.42
C VAL A 219 -3.33 12.21 6.65
N ASP A 220 -3.07 13.27 5.91
CA ASP A 220 -1.77 13.49 5.26
C ASP A 220 -0.96 14.44 6.16
N ALA A 221 0.11 13.93 6.77
CA ALA A 221 0.91 14.69 7.73
C ALA A 221 2.33 14.91 7.22
N ILE A 222 2.66 16.14 6.84
CA ILE A 222 4.02 16.54 6.50
C ILE A 222 4.74 16.87 7.82
N MET A 223 5.73 16.06 8.18
CA MET A 223 6.45 16.13 9.44
C MET A 223 7.88 16.63 9.22
N ASP A 224 8.44 17.33 10.22
CA ASP A 224 9.81 17.87 10.13
C ASP A 224 10.84 16.73 10.23
N PRO A 225 11.62 16.43 9.17
CA PRO A 225 12.64 15.38 9.20
C PRO A 225 13.76 15.69 10.20
N ARG A 226 13.95 16.94 10.63
CA ARG A 226 14.94 17.30 11.66
C ARG A 226 14.61 16.70 13.03
N GLY A 227 13.38 16.21 13.22
CA GLY A 227 13.02 15.36 14.34
C GLY A 227 14.00 14.20 14.49
N PHE A 228 14.48 13.61 13.40
CA PHE A 228 15.41 12.48 13.40
C PHE A 228 16.90 12.85 13.52
N THR A 229 17.23 14.10 13.91
CA THR A 229 18.63 14.48 14.18
C THR A 229 19.25 13.69 15.33
N ARG A 230 18.41 13.14 16.21
CA ARG A 230 18.78 12.19 17.25
C ARG A 230 18.30 10.81 16.88
N THR A 231 19.17 9.84 17.04
CA THR A 231 18.90 8.43 16.73
C THR A 231 18.73 7.58 17.98
N ASP A 232 18.87 8.17 19.18
CA ASP A 232 18.71 7.40 20.40
C ASP A 232 17.25 6.93 20.56
N ARG A 233 17.11 5.67 20.92
CA ARG A 233 15.83 4.95 21.01
C ARG A 233 14.79 5.64 21.88
N ALA A 234 15.19 6.13 23.05
CA ALA A 234 14.26 6.80 23.97
C ALA A 234 13.65 8.04 23.31
N PHE A 235 14.49 8.81 22.62
CA PHE A 235 14.04 9.93 21.83
C PHE A 235 13.15 9.52 20.65
N LEU A 236 13.51 8.50 19.87
CA LEU A 236 12.68 8.04 18.74
C LEU A 236 11.31 7.52 19.17
N ARG A 237 11.23 6.89 20.36
CA ARG A 237 9.96 6.46 20.95
C ARG A 237 9.07 7.64 21.32
N GLU A 238 9.65 8.65 21.96
CA GLU A 238 8.92 9.88 22.30
C GLU A 238 8.53 10.67 21.04
N LEU A 239 9.35 10.65 20.00
CA LEU A 239 9.02 11.24 18.70
C LEU A 239 7.80 10.55 18.07
N ALA A 240 7.78 9.21 18.00
CA ALA A 240 6.64 8.46 17.48
C ALA A 240 5.34 8.75 18.27
N ARG A 241 5.44 8.84 19.60
CA ARG A 241 4.31 9.23 20.46
C ARG A 241 3.81 10.64 20.15
N ALA A 242 4.73 11.61 20.03
CA ALA A 242 4.40 12.99 19.73
C ALA A 242 3.76 13.16 18.34
N ASP A 243 4.29 12.45 17.34
CA ASP A 243 3.79 12.49 15.97
C ASP A 243 2.38 11.90 15.86
N LEU A 244 2.16 10.73 16.49
CA LEU A 244 0.84 10.11 16.55
C LEU A 244 -0.19 11.06 17.19
N LEU A 245 0.15 11.65 18.35
CA LEU A 245 -0.72 12.61 19.02
C LEU A 245 -0.98 13.85 18.18
N THR A 246 0.01 14.33 17.44
CA THR A 246 -0.14 15.48 16.54
C THR A 246 -1.17 15.19 15.46
N MET A 247 -1.11 14.01 14.83
CA MET A 247 -2.09 13.58 13.82
C MET A 247 -3.49 13.39 14.41
N LEU A 248 -3.61 12.71 15.56
CA LEU A 248 -4.89 12.46 16.21
C LEU A 248 -5.54 13.76 16.73
N GLU A 249 -4.74 14.73 17.18
CA GLU A 249 -5.23 16.04 17.62
C GLU A 249 -5.76 16.86 16.42
N ALA A 250 -5.12 16.76 15.26
CA ALA A 250 -5.63 17.36 14.03
C ALA A 250 -6.98 16.76 13.63
N VAL A 251 -7.13 15.42 13.72
CA VAL A 251 -8.40 14.72 13.50
C VAL A 251 -9.46 15.18 14.49
N ARG A 252 -9.12 15.24 15.78
CA ARG A 252 -10.01 15.71 16.84
C ARG A 252 -10.54 17.11 16.52
N SER A 253 -9.65 18.02 16.16
CA SER A 253 -9.98 19.40 15.81
C SER A 253 -10.85 19.48 14.55
N ALA A 254 -10.49 18.75 13.49
CA ALA A 254 -11.19 18.78 12.21
C ALA A 254 -12.61 18.19 12.27
N LEU A 255 -12.83 17.23 13.17
CA LEU A 255 -14.11 16.52 13.32
C LEU A 255 -14.92 16.96 14.55
N ASP A 256 -14.43 17.96 15.30
CA ASP A 256 -15.04 18.45 16.55
C ASP A 256 -15.31 17.33 17.57
N LEU A 257 -14.31 16.47 17.79
CA LEU A 257 -14.40 15.35 18.73
C LEU A 257 -14.00 15.76 20.15
N ASP A 258 -14.44 14.95 21.11
CA ASP A 258 -14.03 15.04 22.52
C ASP A 258 -12.50 14.98 22.68
N PRO A 259 -11.94 15.46 23.81
CA PRO A 259 -10.50 15.34 24.08
C PRO A 259 -9.96 13.93 23.90
N LEU A 260 -8.73 13.83 23.37
CA LEU A 260 -8.07 12.55 23.16
C LEU A 260 -7.96 11.74 24.46
N PRO A 261 -8.27 10.43 24.45
CA PRO A 261 -7.94 9.56 25.56
C PRO A 261 -6.43 9.54 25.82
N SER A 262 -6.01 9.18 27.04
CA SER A 262 -4.59 8.92 27.32
C SER A 262 -4.08 7.78 26.43
N LEU A 263 -2.90 7.92 25.83
CA LEU A 263 -2.28 6.82 25.10
C LEU A 263 -2.17 5.57 25.98
N PRO A 264 -2.44 4.37 25.41
CA PRO A 264 -2.22 3.12 26.10
C PRO A 264 -0.75 2.94 26.46
N ARG A 265 -0.49 2.07 27.45
CA ARG A 265 0.87 1.65 27.75
C ARG A 265 1.32 0.67 26.68
N THR A 266 2.51 0.90 26.14
CA THR A 266 3.13 0.03 25.15
C THR A 266 4.26 -0.76 25.83
N PRO A 267 4.50 -2.02 25.43
CA PRO A 267 5.62 -2.79 25.91
C PRO A 267 6.96 -2.15 25.51
N ASP A 268 8.01 -2.44 26.28
CA ASP A 268 9.37 -2.09 25.87
C ASP A 268 9.78 -2.96 24.68
N LEU A 269 10.09 -2.32 23.56
CA LEU A 269 10.60 -3.01 22.38
C LEU A 269 12.02 -3.57 22.62
N PRO A 270 12.33 -4.78 22.11
CA PRO A 270 13.67 -5.38 22.18
C PRO A 270 14.72 -4.50 21.50
N ASP A 271 16.02 -4.73 21.75
CA ASP A 271 17.11 -3.95 21.15
C ASP A 271 17.16 -4.10 19.62
N MET A 272 16.87 -2.99 18.94
CA MET A 272 16.79 -2.81 17.50
C MET A 272 17.89 -1.81 17.12
N PRO A 273 18.58 -2.01 15.98
CA PRO A 273 19.65 -1.13 15.56
C PRO A 273 19.13 0.27 15.21
N ASP A 274 19.96 1.29 15.45
CA ASP A 274 19.64 2.72 15.22
C ASP A 274 19.42 3.06 13.74
N SER A 275 19.97 2.23 12.84
CA SER A 275 19.80 2.31 11.39
C SER A 275 20.20 0.97 10.77
N PHE A 276 19.55 0.55 9.69
CA PHE A 276 20.11 -0.45 8.79
C PHE A 276 21.03 0.24 7.79
N ALA A 277 22.28 -0.22 7.70
CA ALA A 277 23.05 0.05 6.49
C ALA A 277 22.34 -0.63 5.30
N PRO A 278 22.38 -0.06 4.09
CA PRO A 278 21.89 -0.74 2.90
C PRO A 278 22.50 -2.15 2.81
N GLY A 279 21.66 -3.19 2.82
CA GLY A 279 22.09 -4.60 2.74
C GLY A 279 22.42 -5.30 4.07
N GLN A 280 22.09 -4.71 5.22
CA GLN A 280 22.27 -5.34 6.52
C GLN A 280 21.00 -6.11 6.95
N GLU A 281 21.10 -7.41 7.23
CA GLU A 281 19.98 -8.21 7.74
C GLU A 281 19.49 -7.69 9.11
N LEU A 282 18.18 -7.59 9.25
CA LEU A 282 17.49 -7.28 10.50
C LEU A 282 17.84 -8.34 11.57
N PRO A 283 18.14 -7.96 12.84
CA PRO A 283 18.27 -8.95 13.90
C PRO A 283 16.96 -9.72 14.04
N ARG A 284 17.05 -11.04 13.87
CA ARG A 284 15.92 -11.96 14.05
C ARG A 284 15.48 -11.90 15.51
N LEU A 285 14.21 -11.59 15.73
CA LEU A 285 13.62 -11.66 17.06
C LEU A 285 13.68 -13.11 17.56
N ASP A 286 14.18 -13.31 18.78
CA ASP A 286 14.09 -14.61 19.44
C ASP A 286 12.62 -14.81 19.88
N VAL A 287 11.93 -15.65 19.14
CA VAL A 287 10.52 -15.98 19.34
C VAL A 287 10.27 -16.45 20.77
N ASP A 288 11.20 -17.20 21.36
CA ASP A 288 11.07 -17.74 22.71
C ASP A 288 11.25 -16.66 23.79
N GLU A 289 11.87 -15.52 23.45
CA GLU A 289 11.98 -14.36 24.34
C GLU A 289 10.74 -13.46 24.28
N VAL A 290 10.15 -13.29 23.09
CA VAL A 290 8.91 -12.54 22.91
C VAL A 290 7.71 -13.27 23.54
N VAL A 291 7.64 -14.60 23.39
CA VAL A 291 6.59 -15.43 24.03
C VAL A 291 6.67 -15.35 25.55
N ARG A 292 7.87 -15.49 26.12
CA ARG A 292 8.11 -15.42 27.57
C ARG A 292 7.73 -14.05 28.15
N PHE A 293 8.01 -12.97 27.41
CA PHE A 293 7.62 -11.63 27.81
C PHE A 293 6.10 -11.47 27.81
N ALA A 294 5.39 -11.94 26.78
CA ALA A 294 3.94 -11.86 26.71
C ALA A 294 3.22 -12.69 27.80
N GLU A 295 3.80 -13.82 28.22
CA GLU A 295 3.33 -14.60 29.39
C GLU A 295 3.41 -13.79 30.70
N GLU A 296 4.44 -12.98 30.88
CA GLU A 296 4.65 -12.17 32.09
C GLU A 296 3.70 -10.95 32.19
N VAL A 297 3.29 -10.36 31.06
CA VAL A 297 2.42 -9.16 31.07
C VAL A 297 0.94 -9.51 31.23
N GLY A 298 0.55 -10.77 30.99
CA GLY A 298 -0.79 -11.30 31.26
C GLY A 298 -1.89 -10.61 30.45
N GLY A 299 -2.20 -11.13 29.26
CA GLY A 299 -3.32 -10.61 28.47
C GLY A 299 -3.44 -11.11 27.03
N VAL A 300 -2.59 -12.05 26.59
CA VAL A 300 -2.60 -12.53 25.20
C VAL A 300 -2.45 -14.05 25.20
N ASP A 301 -3.27 -14.75 24.42
CA ASP A 301 -3.13 -16.19 24.18
C ASP A 301 -1.98 -16.42 23.18
N LEU A 302 -0.95 -17.15 23.60
CA LEU A 302 0.34 -17.20 22.90
C LEU A 302 0.49 -18.39 21.96
N GLU A 303 -0.47 -19.31 21.96
CA GLU A 303 -0.58 -20.28 20.87
C GLU A 303 -1.00 -19.57 19.56
N GLU A 304 -1.72 -18.45 19.64
CA GLU A 304 -2.16 -17.65 18.47
C GLU A 304 -1.04 -16.80 17.85
N LEU A 305 -0.11 -16.27 18.66
CA LEU A 305 0.98 -15.41 18.16
C LEU A 305 2.24 -16.16 17.68
N ARG A 306 2.37 -17.45 18.00
CA ARG A 306 3.55 -18.26 17.67
C ARG A 306 3.88 -18.28 16.15
N PRO A 307 2.91 -18.36 15.22
CA PRO A 307 3.19 -18.33 13.78
C PRO A 307 3.72 -16.96 13.29
N VAL A 308 3.18 -15.86 13.81
CA VAL A 308 3.57 -14.48 13.45
C VAL A 308 4.99 -14.18 13.90
N LEU A 309 5.35 -14.61 15.11
CA LEU A 309 6.71 -14.46 15.64
C LEU A 309 7.70 -15.35 14.86
N HIS A 310 7.30 -16.55 14.46
CA HIS A 310 8.13 -17.42 13.61
C HIS A 310 8.42 -16.82 12.24
N MET A 311 7.42 -16.18 11.62
CA MET A 311 7.55 -15.48 10.32
C MET A 311 8.56 -14.33 10.39
N LEU A 312 8.51 -13.51 11.44
CA LEU A 312 9.46 -12.41 11.69
C LEU A 312 10.89 -12.92 11.98
N ALA A 313 11.05 -14.18 12.36
CA ALA A 313 12.33 -14.80 12.65
C ALA A 313 12.95 -15.54 11.44
N THR A 314 12.17 -15.89 10.40
CA THR A 314 12.66 -16.75 9.30
C THR A 314 12.82 -16.07 7.95
N ASP A 315 12.11 -14.99 7.63
CA ASP A 315 12.21 -14.35 6.31
C ASP A 315 13.04 -13.06 6.34
N PRO A 316 14.02 -12.88 5.43
CA PRO A 316 14.64 -11.59 5.21
C PRO A 316 13.62 -10.64 4.55
N PRO A 317 13.64 -9.33 4.86
CA PRO A 317 12.81 -8.37 4.13
C PRO A 317 13.34 -8.25 2.70
N LEU A 318 12.42 -8.23 1.74
CA LEU A 318 12.68 -7.87 0.34
C LEU A 318 13.11 -6.40 0.22
#